data_AF-A0A371DFP8-F1
#
_entry.id   AF-A0A371DFP8-F1
#
_cell.length_a   1.000
_cell.length_b   1.000
_cell.length_c   1.000
_cell.angle_alpha   90.00
_cell.angle_beta   90.00
_cell.angle_gamma   90.00
#
_symmetry.space_group_name_H-M   'P 1'
#
loop_
_entity.id
_entity.type
_entity.pdbx_description
1 polymer ?
#
loop_
_entity_poly.entity_id
_entity_poly.type
_entity_poly.pdbx_seq_one_letter_code
_entity_poly.pdbx_strand_id
1 'polypeptide(L)'
;MGSWRVEFEPTTLLVAEQPAITTAVTTAHTNVQALQAARYAVVYSAGGVKWWHTGNNDNKEHVTARFFDANRQTRVHVYRDGSASIRPTRTARAVAAEDDGTLSPFTDEEVETGGK
;
A
#
# COMPACT_ATOMS: atom_id res chain seq x y z
N MET A 1 -18.09 -15.94 8.25
CA MET A 1 -16.93 -15.06 8.04
C MET A 1 -15.92 -15.82 7.22
N GLY A 2 -15.55 -15.33 6.04
CA GLY A 2 -14.51 -15.98 5.24
C GLY A 2 -13.16 -15.82 5.95
N SER A 3 -12.47 -16.93 6.18
CA SER A 3 -11.15 -16.94 6.81
C SER A 3 -10.13 -16.23 5.92
N TRP A 4 -9.34 -15.31 6.48
CA TRP A 4 -8.19 -14.70 5.81
C TRP A 4 -7.27 -15.78 5.26
N ARG A 5 -6.81 -15.64 4.01
CA ARG A 5 -5.86 -16.57 3.40
C ARG A 5 -4.95 -15.88 2.37
N VAL A 6 -3.78 -16.48 2.18
CA VAL A 6 -2.80 -16.08 1.16
C VAL A 6 -2.67 -17.20 0.15
N GLU A 7 -2.85 -16.88 -1.13
CA GLU A 7 -2.73 -17.78 -2.27
C GLU A 7 -1.51 -17.42 -3.11
N PHE A 8 -1.00 -18.38 -3.87
CA PHE A 8 0.21 -18.23 -4.67
C PHE A 8 -0.07 -18.62 -6.13
N GLU A 9 0.34 -17.75 -7.06
CA GLU A 9 0.19 -17.96 -8.49
C GLU A 9 1.55 -17.81 -9.21
N PRO A 10 2.16 -18.92 -9.65
CA PRO A 10 1.72 -20.32 -9.53
C PRO A 10 2.02 -20.94 -8.16
N THR A 11 1.15 -21.82 -7.66
CA THR A 11 1.24 -22.41 -6.30
C THR A 11 2.45 -23.33 -6.11
N THR A 12 3.07 -23.82 -7.18
CA THR A 12 4.20 -24.75 -7.14
C THR A 12 5.56 -24.07 -7.16
N LEU A 13 5.62 -22.76 -7.41
CA LEU A 13 6.90 -22.05 -7.49
C LEU A 13 7.50 -21.86 -6.09
N LEU A 14 8.77 -22.24 -5.94
CA LEU A 14 9.59 -22.03 -4.75
C LEU A 14 8.81 -22.22 -3.43
N VAL A 15 8.20 -23.40 -3.25
CA VAL A 15 7.28 -23.69 -2.13
C VAL A 15 7.92 -23.43 -0.76
N ALA A 16 9.24 -23.61 -0.65
CA ALA A 16 9.99 -23.32 0.57
C ALA A 16 9.98 -21.84 0.98
N GLU A 17 9.76 -20.90 0.05
CA GLU A 17 9.68 -19.45 0.35
C GLU A 17 8.28 -19.01 0.77
N GLN A 18 7.25 -19.78 0.41
CA GLN A 18 5.84 -19.41 0.63
C GLN A 18 5.49 -19.15 2.11
N PRO A 19 6.02 -19.89 3.11
CA PRO A 19 5.76 -19.57 4.52
C PRO A 19 6.25 -18.16 4.91
N ALA A 20 7.47 -17.79 4.53
CA ALA A 20 8.02 -16.46 4.83
C ALA A 20 7.25 -15.33 4.13
N ILE A 21 6.86 -15.57 2.87
CA ILE A 21 6.01 -14.63 2.12
C ILE A 21 4.63 -14.50 2.78
N THR A 22 4.04 -15.61 3.21
CA THR A 22 2.74 -15.62 3.90
C THR A 22 2.79 -14.79 5.18
N THR A 23 3.87 -14.91 5.96
CA THR A 23 4.09 -14.07 7.14
C THR A 23 4.15 -12.59 6.75
N ALA A 24 4.99 -12.21 5.79
CA ALA A 24 5.14 -10.82 5.36
C ALA A 24 3.80 -10.23 4.82
N VAL A 25 3.05 -10.98 4.02
CA VAL A 25 1.75 -10.56 3.47
C VAL A 25 0.69 -10.44 4.57
N THR A 26 0.70 -11.33 5.56
CA THR A 26 -0.22 -11.25 6.71
C THR A 26 0.13 -10.08 7.63
N THR A 27 1.41 -9.79 7.83
CA THR A 27 1.87 -8.59 8.54
C THR A 27 1.42 -7.33 7.80
N ALA A 28 1.59 -7.27 6.48
CA ALA A 28 1.11 -6.15 5.66
C ALA A 28 -0.41 -5.98 5.74
N HIS A 29 -1.18 -7.08 5.69
CA HIS A 29 -2.65 -7.08 5.87
C HIS A 29 -3.06 -6.44 7.19
N THR A 30 -2.37 -6.80 8.28
CA THR A 30 -2.69 -6.35 9.63
C THR A 30 -2.30 -4.90 9.85
N ASN A 31 -1.13 -4.49 9.36
CA ASN A 31 -0.55 -3.19 9.65
C ASN A 31 -1.06 -2.07 8.74
N VAL A 32 -1.49 -2.39 7.51
CA VAL A 32 -1.95 -1.38 6.55
C VAL A 32 -3.48 -1.32 6.57
N GLN A 33 -4.03 -0.25 7.12
CA GLN A 33 -5.47 -0.04 7.27
C GLN A 33 -6.25 -0.25 5.96
N ALA A 34 -5.70 0.18 4.82
CA ALA A 34 -6.33 0.02 3.51
C ALA A 34 -6.45 -1.44 3.02
N LEU A 35 -5.74 -2.39 3.66
CA LEU A 35 -5.73 -3.80 3.30
C LEU A 35 -6.57 -4.67 4.23
N GLN A 36 -6.90 -4.18 5.43
CA GLN A 36 -7.62 -4.94 6.46
C GLN A 36 -8.99 -5.45 6.00
N ALA A 37 -9.66 -4.72 5.09
CA ALA A 37 -10.95 -5.14 4.52
C ALA A 37 -10.83 -6.34 3.55
N ALA A 38 -9.64 -6.65 3.07
CA ALA A 38 -9.43 -7.75 2.14
C ALA A 38 -9.69 -9.11 2.80
N ARG A 39 -10.37 -10.00 2.06
CA ARG A 39 -10.69 -11.36 2.50
C ARG A 39 -9.58 -12.35 2.22
N TYR A 40 -8.83 -12.12 1.15
CA TYR A 40 -7.68 -12.93 0.77
C TYR A 40 -6.70 -12.11 -0.07
N ALA A 41 -5.48 -12.61 -0.19
CA ALA A 41 -4.47 -12.06 -1.08
C ALA A 41 -3.94 -13.13 -2.02
N VAL A 42 -3.60 -12.74 -3.25
CA VAL A 42 -2.91 -13.59 -4.23
C VAL A 42 -1.53 -13.00 -4.50
N VAL A 43 -0.49 -13.80 -4.31
CA VAL A 43 0.90 -13.44 -4.59
C VAL A 43 1.26 -13.90 -6.00
N TYR A 44 1.81 -12.99 -6.80
CA TYR A 44 2.20 -13.24 -8.18
C TYR A 44 3.71 -13.38 -8.31
N SER A 45 4.13 -14.37 -9.09
CA SER A 45 5.53 -14.53 -9.46
C SER A 45 5.97 -13.43 -10.44
N ALA A 46 7.21 -12.96 -10.28
CA ALA A 46 7.85 -12.10 -11.26
C ALA A 46 8.42 -12.97 -12.39
N GLY A 47 7.78 -12.90 -13.55
CA GLY A 47 8.21 -13.62 -14.75
C GLY A 47 8.12 -15.15 -14.63
N GLY A 48 7.35 -15.69 -13.68
CA GLY A 48 7.19 -17.14 -13.51
C GLY A 48 8.33 -17.86 -12.80
N VAL A 49 9.40 -17.16 -12.39
CA VAL A 49 10.64 -17.79 -11.90
C VAL A 49 11.03 -17.43 -10.48
N LYS A 50 10.52 -16.32 -9.94
CA LYS A 50 10.86 -15.84 -8.59
C LYS A 50 9.69 -15.14 -7.92
N TRP A 51 9.65 -15.18 -6.60
CA TRP A 51 8.71 -14.38 -5.80
C TRP A 51 9.27 -12.99 -5.53
N TRP A 52 10.46 -12.94 -4.92
CA TRP A 52 11.14 -11.71 -4.54
C TRP A 52 11.82 -11.07 -5.75
N HIS A 53 11.56 -9.78 -5.96
CA HIS A 53 12.11 -9.01 -7.06
C HIS A 53 12.22 -7.54 -6.71
N THR A 54 13.09 -6.84 -7.44
CA THR A 54 13.13 -5.37 -7.46
C THR A 54 12.42 -4.87 -8.72
N GLY A 55 11.89 -3.67 -8.66
CA GLY A 55 11.28 -3.00 -9.80
C GLY A 55 12.13 -1.81 -10.23
N ASN A 56 12.00 -1.35 -11.47
CA ASN A 56 12.77 -0.19 -11.96
C ASN A 56 12.55 1.09 -11.12
N ASN A 57 11.38 1.20 -10.48
CA ASN A 57 10.99 2.35 -9.66
C ASN A 57 10.96 1.98 -8.16
N ASP A 58 11.49 0.83 -7.77
CA ASP A 58 11.54 0.36 -6.39
C ASP A 58 12.74 -0.58 -6.20
N ASN A 59 13.82 -0.01 -5.68
CA ASN A 59 15.09 -0.70 -5.46
C ASN A 59 15.04 -1.65 -4.26
N LYS A 60 13.96 -1.65 -3.48
CA LYS A 60 13.78 -2.59 -2.38
C LYS A 60 13.17 -3.88 -2.90
N GLU A 61 13.68 -4.99 -2.42
CA GLU A 61 13.18 -6.32 -2.78
C GLU A 61 11.77 -6.53 -2.21
N HIS A 62 10.83 -6.90 -3.08
CA HIS A 62 9.42 -7.08 -2.74
C HIS A 62 8.80 -8.26 -3.49
N VAL A 63 7.64 -8.72 -3.02
CA VAL A 63 6.71 -9.55 -3.79
C VAL A 63 5.54 -8.70 -4.29
N THR A 64 4.97 -9.07 -5.42
CA THR A 64 3.73 -8.46 -5.92
C THR A 64 2.55 -9.25 -5.38
N ALA A 65 1.67 -8.60 -4.61
CA ALA A 65 0.44 -9.19 -4.12
C ALA A 65 -0.80 -8.38 -4.58
N ARG A 66 -1.94 -9.04 -4.75
CA ARG A 66 -3.24 -8.39 -4.89
C ARG A 66 -4.13 -8.79 -3.73
N PHE A 67 -4.65 -7.79 -3.05
CA PHE A 67 -5.61 -7.94 -1.97
C PHE A 67 -7.02 -7.80 -2.55
N PHE A 68 -7.88 -8.78 -2.27
CA PHE A 68 -9.23 -8.85 -2.79
C PHE A 68 -10.24 -8.60 -1.67
N ASP A 69 -10.95 -7.48 -1.76
CA ASP A 69 -12.17 -7.20 -1.01
C ASP A 69 -13.39 -7.41 -1.93
N ALA A 70 -14.60 -7.45 -1.36
CA ALA A 70 -15.87 -7.61 -2.04
C ALA A 70 -16.07 -6.63 -3.20
N ASN A 71 -15.52 -5.42 -3.11
CA ASN A 71 -15.76 -4.35 -4.09
C ASN A 71 -14.47 -3.80 -4.73
N ARG A 72 -13.28 -4.21 -4.29
CA ARG A 72 -12.02 -3.62 -4.77
C ARG A 72 -10.86 -4.59 -4.72
N GLN A 73 -10.06 -4.55 -5.79
CA GLN A 73 -8.75 -5.20 -5.83
C GLN A 73 -7.66 -4.14 -5.67
N THR A 74 -6.74 -4.39 -4.74
CA THR A 74 -5.62 -3.47 -4.47
C THR A 74 -4.32 -4.19 -4.77
N ARG A 75 -3.56 -3.69 -5.75
CA ARG A 75 -2.21 -4.17 -6.03
C ARG A 75 -1.23 -3.54 -5.05
N VAL A 76 -0.40 -4.37 -4.43
CA VAL A 76 0.53 -3.99 -3.36
C VAL A 76 1.88 -4.63 -3.63
N HIS A 77 2.94 -3.90 -3.32
CA HIS A 77 4.28 -4.46 -3.18
C HIS A 77 4.54 -4.71 -1.70
N VAL A 78 4.78 -5.96 -1.33
CA VAL A 78 5.05 -6.35 0.06
C VAL A 78 6.53 -6.63 0.21
N TYR A 79 7.18 -5.97 1.16
CA TYR A 79 8.60 -6.09 1.45
C TYR A 79 8.86 -7.17 2.51
N ARG A 80 10.12 -7.60 2.65
CA ARG A 80 10.49 -8.68 3.60
C ARG A 80 10.20 -8.36 5.07
N ASP A 81 10.24 -7.09 5.43
CA ASP A 81 9.93 -6.60 6.78
C ASP A 81 8.41 -6.58 7.08
N GLY A 82 7.57 -6.94 6.10
CA GLY A 82 6.11 -6.88 6.23
C GLY A 82 5.54 -5.48 6.00
N SER A 83 6.37 -4.50 5.65
CA SER A 83 5.87 -3.22 5.14
C SER A 83 5.28 -3.40 3.75
N ALA A 84 4.39 -2.50 3.35
CA ALA A 84 3.71 -2.58 2.07
C ALA A 84 3.58 -1.21 1.41
N SER A 85 3.86 -1.18 0.11
CA SER A 85 3.62 -0.03 -0.75
C SER A 85 2.42 -0.30 -1.63
N ILE A 86 1.35 0.44 -1.40
CA ILE A 86 0.20 0.51 -2.30
C ILE A 86 0.56 1.56 -3.35
N ARG A 87 0.93 1.13 -4.56
CA ARG A 87 0.99 2.12 -5.65
C ARG A 87 -0.43 2.64 -5.85
N PRO A 88 -0.67 3.96 -5.80
CA PRO A 88 -1.97 4.48 -6.19
C PRO A 88 -2.18 4.02 -7.63
N THR A 89 -3.10 3.08 -7.83
CA THR A 89 -3.65 2.79 -9.15
C THR A 89 -4.14 4.11 -9.65
N ARG A 90 -3.37 4.74 -10.55
CA ARG A 90 -3.59 6.02 -11.22
C ARG A 90 -5.08 6.37 -11.10
N THR A 91 -5.45 7.08 -10.05
CA THR A 91 -6.84 7.44 -9.85
C THR A 91 -7.21 8.17 -11.12
N ALA A 92 -8.24 7.69 -11.79
CA ALA A 92 -8.84 8.36 -12.93
C ALA A 92 -8.89 9.86 -12.59
N ARG A 93 -8.43 10.68 -13.53
CA ARG A 93 -8.51 12.12 -13.50
C ARG A 93 -9.97 12.51 -13.16
N ALA A 94 -10.25 12.79 -11.89
CA ALA A 94 -11.49 13.35 -11.38
C ALA A 94 -11.07 14.69 -10.77
N VAL A 95 -11.11 15.79 -11.54
CA VAL A 95 -12.25 16.69 -11.72
C VAL A 95 -12.81 17.14 -10.36
N ALA A 96 -12.40 18.37 -9.99
CA ALA A 96 -13.02 19.34 -9.09
C ALA A 96 -13.39 18.92 -7.65
N ALA A 97 -12.63 19.46 -6.69
CA ALA A 97 -13.24 20.22 -5.60
C ALA A 97 -12.43 21.52 -5.49
N GLU A 98 -13.09 22.61 -5.87
CA GLU A 98 -12.67 23.98 -5.55
C GLU A 98 -12.78 24.20 -4.03
N ASP A 99 -12.05 25.22 -3.58
CA ASP A 99 -12.21 25.95 -2.32
C ASP A 99 -11.66 25.30 -1.04
N ASP A 100 -10.50 25.81 -0.60
CA ASP A 100 -10.42 26.40 0.73
C ASP A 100 -9.35 27.49 0.68
N GLY A 101 -9.81 28.69 0.32
CA GLY A 101 -9.01 29.90 0.43
C GLY A 101 -8.50 30.06 1.86
N THR A 102 -7.17 30.04 1.99
CA THR A 102 -6.38 30.94 2.83
C THR A 102 -7.16 31.68 3.92
N LEU A 103 -6.89 31.35 5.19
CA LEU A 103 -6.36 32.29 6.20
C LEU A 103 -6.12 31.53 7.52
N SER A 104 -4.85 31.22 7.81
CA SER A 104 -4.42 30.85 9.16
C SER A 104 -4.51 32.07 10.08
N PRO A 105 -5.10 31.96 11.30
CA PRO A 105 -5.09 33.02 12.28
C PRO A 105 -3.77 33.00 13.03
N PHE A 106 -2.73 33.62 12.48
CA PHE A 106 -1.56 33.99 13.27
C PHE A 106 -1.79 35.40 13.81
N THR A 107 -2.19 35.43 15.08
CA THR A 107 -2.02 36.58 15.96
C THR A 107 -0.54 36.67 16.28
N ASP A 108 0.12 37.76 15.88
CA ASP A 108 1.29 38.24 16.60
C ASP A 108 1.30 39.77 16.56
N GLU A 109 1.65 40.29 17.72
CA GLU A 109 1.39 41.59 18.28
C GLU A 109 2.61 42.49 17.99
N GLU A 110 2.45 43.54 17.18
CA GLU A 110 3.42 44.65 17.18
C GLU A 110 2.71 45.94 17.62
N VAL A 111 2.98 46.25 18.89
CA VAL A 111 2.59 47.45 19.63
C VAL A 111 3.42 48.65 19.16
N GLU A 112 2.69 49.74 18.89
CA GLU A 112 3.03 51.17 18.97
C GLU A 112 4.43 51.67 18.58
N THR A 113 4.48 52.73 17.76
CA THR A 113 4.95 54.04 18.24
C THR A 113 4.56 55.21 17.33
N GLY A 114 3.85 56.19 17.94
CA GLY A 114 3.88 57.66 17.74
C GLY A 114 3.79 58.26 16.32
N GLY A 115 2.97 59.26 16.02
CA GLY A 115 2.46 60.34 16.87
C GLY A 115 3.24 61.64 16.63
N LYS A 116 2.88 62.42 15.59
CA LYS A 116 2.41 63.81 15.68
C LYS A 116 2.09 64.39 14.31
#